data_AF-A0A5A9ZA48-F1
#
_entry.id   AF-A0A5A9ZA48-F1
#
_cell.length_a   1.000
_cell.length_b   1.000
_cell.length_c   1.000
_cell.angle_alpha   90.00
_cell.angle_beta   90.00
_cell.angle_gamma   90.00
#
_symmetry.space_group_name_H-M   'P 1'
#
loop_
_entity.id
_entity.type
_entity.pdbx_description
1 polymer ?
#
loop_
_entity_poly.entity_id
_entity_poly.type
_entity_poly.pdbx_seq_one_letter_code
_entity_poly.pdbx_strand_id
1 'polypeptide(L)'
;MNRATKSGIAQLLLLLTLTVIATLMLEHSQWDVRISELFYSDGHWLLEKGAQPYRFLFYDGPKLLLILFGIYLLMISIWRYRQRPHSNANTTVIKPSLLKPTAALSGREIGYLLLVIIVVPTIIATLKSVTHVSCPNHLYLFNGDLPYLSIWQNIVAKTDAKCFPAAHASAGFALYGLAYLPTLQRYRMRIFIIVTALGWIMGLYKMAFGDHFFSHTLVSMLLAWSLACGLAMLFFAKVDLTKAENMKFDPIIK
;
A
#
# COMPACT_ATOMS: atom_id res chain seq x y z
N MET A 1 -20.40 7.38 19.27
CA MET A 1 -19.21 6.96 18.49
C MET A 1 -18.16 6.37 19.43
N ASN A 2 -17.77 5.10 19.24
CA ASN A 2 -16.84 4.37 20.12
C ASN A 2 -15.42 4.99 20.09
N ARG A 3 -14.63 4.84 21.17
CA ARG A 3 -13.26 5.37 21.29
C ARG A 3 -12.33 4.87 20.18
N ALA A 4 -12.50 3.61 19.76
CA ALA A 4 -11.75 3.02 18.66
C ALA A 4 -12.02 3.71 17.31
N THR A 5 -13.29 4.05 17.02
CA THR A 5 -13.64 4.72 15.75
C THR A 5 -13.19 6.18 15.74
N LYS A 6 -13.27 6.88 16.89
CA LYS A 6 -12.68 8.23 17.04
C LYS A 6 -11.17 8.22 16.78
N SER A 7 -10.46 7.24 17.36
CA SER A 7 -9.01 7.09 17.16
C SER A 7 -8.66 6.78 15.70
N GLY A 8 -9.47 5.96 15.01
CA GLY A 8 -9.28 5.67 13.59
C GLY A 8 -9.47 6.88 12.69
N ILE A 9 -10.53 7.67 12.92
CA ILE A 9 -10.79 8.92 12.17
C ILE A 9 -9.64 9.90 12.36
N ALA A 10 -9.19 10.12 13.61
CA ALA A 10 -8.08 11.01 13.89
C ALA A 10 -6.79 10.56 13.18
N GLN A 11 -6.49 9.25 13.18
CA GLN A 11 -5.35 8.70 12.45
C GLN A 11 -5.47 8.94 10.94
N LEU A 12 -6.64 8.68 10.35
CA LEU A 12 -6.86 8.89 8.93
C LEU A 12 -6.69 10.36 8.54
N LEU A 13 -7.30 11.27 9.30
CA LEU A 13 -7.16 12.71 9.08
C LEU A 13 -5.70 13.14 9.18
N LEU A 14 -4.98 12.70 10.22
CA LEU A 14 -3.55 12.97 10.36
C LEU A 14 -2.76 12.49 9.14
N LEU A 15 -2.98 11.27 8.66
CA LEU A 15 -2.26 10.73 7.51
C LEU A 15 -2.58 11.49 6.22
N LEU A 16 -3.83 11.89 6.00
CA LEU A 16 -4.22 12.71 4.86
C LEU A 16 -3.58 14.11 4.94
N THR A 17 -3.59 14.74 6.10
CA THR A 17 -2.92 16.02 6.34
C THR A 17 -1.42 15.90 6.09
N LEU A 18 -0.77 14.85 6.62
CA LEU A 18 0.66 14.60 6.36
C LEU A 18 0.94 14.34 4.88
N THR A 19 0.04 13.68 4.17
CA THR A 19 0.18 13.45 2.71
C THR A 19 0.16 14.79 1.96
N VAL A 20 -0.77 15.67 2.28
CA VAL A 20 -0.87 17.01 1.68
C VAL A 20 0.35 17.86 2.03
N ILE A 21 0.74 17.90 3.31
CA ILE A 21 1.93 18.64 3.76
C ILE A 21 3.19 18.10 3.06
N ALA A 22 3.40 16.78 3.03
CA ALA A 22 4.55 16.18 2.37
C ALA A 22 4.59 16.50 0.87
N THR A 23 3.44 16.49 0.21
CA THR A 23 3.36 16.85 -1.22
C THR A 23 3.76 18.31 -1.43
N LEU A 24 3.13 19.24 -0.71
CA LEU A 24 3.38 20.68 -0.87
C LEU A 24 4.78 21.09 -0.42
N MET A 25 5.23 20.60 0.74
CA MET A 25 6.56 20.95 1.25
C MET A 25 7.66 20.41 0.36
N LEU A 26 7.55 19.17 -0.13
CA LEU A 26 8.62 18.59 -0.95
C LEU A 26 8.63 19.19 -2.36
N GLU A 27 7.46 19.42 -2.96
CA GLU A 27 7.32 20.07 -4.27
C GLU A 27 7.94 21.47 -4.30
N HIS A 28 7.76 22.26 -3.24
CA HIS A 28 8.32 23.61 -3.13
C HIS A 28 9.71 23.66 -2.50
N SER A 29 10.28 22.52 -2.13
CA SER A 29 11.63 22.43 -1.57
C SER A 29 12.63 21.91 -2.60
N GLN A 30 13.91 22.06 -2.27
CA GLN A 30 15.01 21.46 -3.04
C GLN A 30 15.37 20.05 -2.54
N TRP A 31 14.58 19.45 -1.63
CA TRP A 31 14.91 18.17 -1.03
C TRP A 31 14.94 17.03 -2.05
N ASP A 32 14.00 17.03 -2.99
CA ASP A 32 13.95 16.02 -4.05
C ASP A 32 15.19 16.05 -4.94
N VAL A 33 15.67 17.24 -5.30
CA VAL A 33 16.90 17.43 -6.08
C VAL A 33 18.11 16.99 -5.27
N ARG A 34 18.29 17.50 -4.05
CA ARG A 34 19.44 17.18 -3.18
C ARG A 34 19.55 15.69 -2.85
N ILE A 35 18.43 15.03 -2.61
CA ILE A 35 18.44 13.59 -2.35
C ILE A 35 18.78 12.81 -3.63
N SER A 36 18.34 13.29 -4.80
CA SER A 36 18.66 12.64 -6.09
C SER A 36 20.14 12.78 -6.46
N GLU A 37 20.80 13.88 -6.09
CA GLU A 37 22.25 14.07 -6.25
C GLU A 37 23.07 13.01 -5.49
N LEU A 38 22.54 12.39 -4.43
CA LEU A 38 23.21 11.28 -3.75
C LEU A 38 23.30 10.01 -4.62
N PHE A 39 22.46 9.90 -5.64
CA PHE A 39 22.39 8.77 -6.57
C PHE A 39 22.94 9.13 -7.96
N TYR A 40 23.44 10.35 -8.16
CA TYR A 40 23.86 10.85 -9.46
C TYR A 40 25.25 11.49 -9.37
N SER A 41 26.21 10.97 -10.12
CA SER A 41 27.60 11.46 -10.13
C SER A 41 28.18 11.37 -11.54
N ASP A 42 28.99 12.36 -11.91
CA ASP A 42 29.75 12.38 -13.17
C ASP A 42 28.90 12.14 -14.43
N GLY A 43 27.65 12.61 -14.42
CA GLY A 43 26.74 12.45 -15.56
C GLY A 43 25.97 11.12 -15.60
N HIS A 44 26.15 10.26 -14.60
CA HIS A 44 25.56 8.93 -14.55
C HIS A 44 24.79 8.69 -13.24
N TRP A 45 23.72 7.90 -13.33
CA TRP A 45 23.01 7.41 -12.17
C TRP A 45 23.72 6.20 -11.55
N LEU A 46 23.51 5.98 -10.26
CA LEU A 46 24.12 4.90 -9.47
C LEU A 46 23.85 3.51 -10.06
N LEU A 47 22.67 3.31 -10.65
CA LEU A 47 22.30 2.06 -11.32
C LEU A 47 21.85 2.31 -12.75
N GLU A 48 22.08 1.33 -13.62
CA GLU A 48 21.46 1.28 -14.93
C GLU A 48 20.04 0.70 -14.85
N LYS A 49 19.14 1.30 -15.62
CA LYS A 49 17.74 0.87 -15.66
C LYS A 49 17.62 -0.54 -16.19
N GLY A 50 17.17 -1.45 -15.33
CA GLY A 50 16.95 -2.85 -15.70
C GLY A 50 18.16 -3.77 -15.50
N ALA A 51 19.25 -3.28 -14.90
CA ALA A 51 20.39 -4.09 -14.52
C ALA A 51 19.97 -5.29 -13.64
N GLN A 52 20.50 -6.47 -13.98
CA GLN A 52 20.33 -7.70 -13.19
C GLN A 52 21.47 -7.84 -12.18
N PRO A 53 21.23 -8.41 -10.99
CA PRO A 53 20.00 -9.04 -10.51
C PRO A 53 18.99 -8.07 -9.86
N TYR A 54 19.32 -6.78 -9.77
CA TYR A 54 18.54 -5.77 -9.04
C TYR A 54 17.12 -5.63 -9.56
N ARG A 55 16.92 -5.68 -10.88
CA ARG A 55 15.59 -5.69 -11.49
C ARG A 55 14.76 -6.87 -11.00
N PHE A 56 15.29 -8.09 -11.02
CA PHE A 56 14.54 -9.24 -10.51
C PHE A 56 14.22 -9.07 -9.02
N LEU A 57 15.22 -8.72 -8.20
CA LEU A 57 15.10 -8.68 -6.75
C LEU A 57 14.16 -7.57 -6.24
N PHE A 58 14.21 -6.39 -6.85
CA PHE A 58 13.49 -5.21 -6.37
C PHE A 58 12.30 -4.81 -7.25
N TYR A 59 12.18 -5.37 -8.47
CA TYR A 59 11.08 -5.04 -9.38
C TYR A 59 10.16 -6.22 -9.69
N ASP A 60 10.68 -7.25 -10.36
CA ASP A 60 9.85 -8.33 -10.90
C ASP A 60 9.38 -9.29 -9.79
N GLY A 61 10.29 -9.65 -8.87
CA GLY A 61 10.03 -10.56 -7.76
C GLY A 61 8.94 -10.07 -6.79
N PRO A 62 9.05 -8.87 -6.19
CA PRO A 62 8.04 -8.36 -5.26
C PRO A 62 6.65 -8.24 -5.89
N LYS A 63 6.57 -7.85 -7.17
CA LYS A 63 5.30 -7.82 -7.92
C LYS A 63 4.70 -9.21 -8.08
N LEU A 64 5.51 -10.17 -8.51
CA LEU A 64 5.06 -11.56 -8.68
C LEU A 64 4.56 -12.12 -7.35
N LEU A 65 5.30 -11.92 -6.27
CA LEU A 65 4.91 -12.37 -4.93
C LEU A 65 3.58 -11.77 -4.49
N LEU A 66 3.34 -10.47 -4.74
CA LEU A 66 2.07 -9.82 -4.43
C LEU A 66 0.91 -10.39 -5.24
N ILE A 67 1.12 -10.65 -6.54
CA ILE A 67 0.11 -11.26 -7.42
C ILE A 67 -0.23 -12.67 -6.94
N LEU A 68 0.78 -13.50 -6.68
CA LEU A 68 0.60 -14.86 -6.15
C LEU A 68 -0.14 -14.83 -4.81
N PHE A 69 0.20 -13.88 -3.93
CA PHE A 69 -0.49 -13.68 -2.67
C PHE A 69 -1.98 -13.33 -2.87
N GLY A 70 -2.31 -12.43 -3.81
CA GLY A 70 -3.68 -12.11 -4.16
C GLY A 70 -4.47 -13.29 -4.72
N ILE A 71 -3.88 -14.05 -5.66
CA ILE A 71 -4.48 -15.27 -6.21
C ILE A 71 -4.76 -16.29 -5.10
N TYR A 72 -3.80 -16.49 -4.20
CA TYR A 72 -3.96 -17.38 -3.06
C TYR A 72 -5.13 -16.98 -2.14
N LEU A 73 -5.28 -15.69 -1.83
CA LEU A 73 -6.40 -15.18 -1.04
C LEU A 73 -7.76 -15.34 -1.75
N LEU A 74 -7.80 -15.14 -3.08
CA LEU A 74 -8.99 -15.38 -3.90
C LEU A 74 -9.39 -16.85 -3.89
N MET A 75 -8.44 -17.77 -4.10
CA MET A 75 -8.69 -19.21 -4.05
C MET A 75 -9.29 -19.64 -2.71
N ILE A 76 -8.74 -19.17 -1.59
CA ILE A 76 -9.29 -19.47 -0.24
C ILE A 76 -10.71 -18.92 -0.09
N SER A 77 -10.96 -17.71 -0.59
CA SER A 77 -12.29 -17.08 -0.53
C SER A 77 -13.33 -17.89 -1.29
N ILE A 78 -13.00 -18.33 -2.51
CA ILE A 78 -13.86 -19.17 -3.36
C ILE A 78 -14.07 -20.54 -2.72
N TRP A 79 -13.01 -21.17 -2.24
CA TRP A 79 -13.09 -22.49 -1.59
C TRP A 79 -13.97 -22.47 -0.33
N ARG A 80 -13.89 -21.40 0.47
CA ARG A 80 -14.77 -21.22 1.64
C ARG A 80 -16.21 -20.90 1.25
N TYR A 81 -16.43 -20.14 0.18
CA TYR A 81 -17.76 -19.87 -0.35
C TYR A 81 -18.45 -21.15 -0.82
N ARG A 82 -17.73 -22.01 -1.55
CA ARG A 82 -18.24 -23.29 -2.06
C ARG A 82 -18.54 -24.32 -0.97
N GLN A 83 -17.84 -24.27 0.15
CA GLN A 83 -18.07 -25.16 1.30
C GLN A 83 -19.13 -24.66 2.27
N ARG A 84 -19.73 -23.47 2.06
CA ARG A 84 -20.86 -23.04 2.89
C ARG A 84 -21.98 -24.06 2.68
N PRO A 85 -22.38 -24.82 3.71
CA PRO A 85 -23.45 -25.79 3.55
C PRO A 85 -24.71 -25.04 3.15
N HIS A 86 -25.27 -25.37 1.99
CA HIS A 86 -26.65 -25.02 1.70
C HIS A 86 -27.49 -25.80 2.72
N SER A 87 -28.25 -25.07 3.56
CA SER A 87 -29.03 -25.61 4.68
C SER A 87 -29.88 -26.83 4.28
N ASN A 88 -29.36 -28.04 4.46
CA ASN A 88 -30.00 -29.28 4.92
C ASN A 88 -29.14 -30.49 4.53
N ALA A 89 -28.25 -30.94 5.41
CA ALA A 89 -27.86 -32.34 5.53
C ALA A 89 -26.91 -32.51 6.71
N ASN A 90 -27.29 -33.38 7.65
CA ASN A 90 -26.41 -33.95 8.66
C ASN A 90 -25.20 -34.60 7.97
N THR A 91 -24.11 -33.86 7.79
CA THR A 91 -22.87 -34.42 7.23
C THR A 91 -21.73 -34.07 8.16
N THR A 92 -21.06 -35.12 8.62
CA THR A 92 -19.89 -35.11 9.49
C THR A 92 -18.82 -34.16 8.96
N VAL A 93 -18.48 -33.17 9.79
CA VAL A 93 -17.48 -32.15 9.48
C VAL A 93 -16.11 -32.82 9.36
N ILE A 94 -15.66 -33.05 8.13
CA ILE A 94 -14.26 -33.38 7.85
C ILE A 94 -13.44 -32.15 8.27
N LYS A 95 -12.73 -32.25 9.40
CA LYS A 95 -11.77 -31.24 9.86
C LYS A 95 -10.59 -31.21 8.89
N PRO A 96 -10.39 -30.15 8.08
CA PRO A 96 -9.20 -30.04 7.26
C PRO A 96 -8.04 -29.63 8.17
N SER A 97 -7.22 -30.62 8.54
CA SER A 97 -6.09 -30.48 9.47
C SER A 97 -4.86 -29.78 8.87
N LEU A 98 -4.80 -29.57 7.54
CA LEU A 98 -3.52 -29.34 6.87
C LEU A 98 -3.38 -28.02 6.07
N LEU A 99 -4.15 -26.97 6.37
CA LEU A 99 -3.90 -25.62 5.84
C LEU A 99 -3.95 -24.59 6.98
N LYS A 100 -2.80 -24.24 7.57
CA LYS A 100 -2.68 -23.13 8.55
C LYS A 100 -1.48 -22.28 8.15
N PRO A 101 -1.69 -21.04 7.68
CA PRO A 101 -1.87 -19.88 8.57
C PRO A 101 -3.10 -19.00 8.26
N THR A 102 -3.66 -19.06 7.05
CA THR A 102 -4.84 -18.26 6.65
C THR A 102 -6.17 -18.86 7.10
N ALA A 103 -6.17 -20.11 7.59
CA ALA A 103 -7.32 -20.68 8.30
C ALA A 103 -7.73 -19.86 9.54
N ALA A 104 -6.82 -19.07 10.10
CA ALA A 104 -7.11 -18.16 11.21
C ALA A 104 -7.81 -16.86 10.77
N LEU A 105 -7.64 -16.42 9.52
CA LEU A 105 -8.26 -15.17 9.04
C LEU A 105 -9.74 -15.41 8.76
N SER A 106 -10.59 -14.49 9.22
CA SER A 106 -12.02 -14.44 8.88
C SER A 106 -12.23 -14.08 7.40
N GLY A 107 -13.40 -14.42 6.84
CA GLY A 107 -13.73 -14.02 5.46
C GLY A 107 -13.73 -12.50 5.24
N ARG A 108 -14.04 -11.72 6.28
CA ARG A 108 -13.98 -10.26 6.24
C ARG A 108 -12.55 -9.74 6.16
N GLU A 109 -11.62 -10.35 6.90
CA GLU A 109 -10.20 -10.01 6.84
C GLU A 109 -9.59 -10.32 5.48
N ILE A 110 -9.94 -11.47 4.89
CA ILE A 110 -9.48 -11.83 3.54
C ILE A 110 -10.04 -10.85 2.50
N GLY A 111 -11.35 -10.54 2.57
CA GLY A 111 -11.97 -9.58 1.67
C GLY A 111 -11.38 -8.17 1.79
N TYR A 112 -11.12 -7.71 3.01
CA TYR A 112 -10.42 -6.44 3.26
C TYR A 112 -9.03 -6.45 2.63
N LEU A 113 -8.23 -7.48 2.89
CA LEU A 113 -6.85 -7.54 2.41
C LEU A 113 -6.79 -7.60 0.88
N LEU A 114 -7.65 -8.39 0.24
CA LEU A 114 -7.83 -8.42 -1.23
C LEU A 114 -8.15 -7.03 -1.78
N LEU A 115 -9.07 -6.32 -1.13
CA LEU A 115 -9.45 -4.98 -1.55
C LEU A 115 -8.27 -4.00 -1.43
N VAL A 116 -7.50 -4.05 -0.33
CA VAL A 116 -6.33 -3.18 -0.15
C VAL A 116 -5.27 -3.42 -1.23
N ILE A 117 -4.90 -4.68 -1.50
CA ILE A 117 -3.85 -4.99 -2.49
C ILE A 117 -4.24 -4.66 -3.93
N ILE A 118 -5.53 -4.49 -4.21
CA ILE A 118 -6.04 -4.01 -5.50
C ILE A 118 -6.16 -2.49 -5.51
N VAL A 119 -6.84 -1.91 -4.53
CA VAL A 119 -7.20 -0.49 -4.50
C VAL A 119 -5.97 0.40 -4.34
N VAL A 120 -5.02 0.03 -3.48
CA VAL A 120 -3.83 0.86 -3.22
C VAL A 120 -2.99 1.06 -4.48
N PRO A 121 -2.52 0.00 -5.18
CA PRO A 121 -1.76 0.19 -6.41
C PRO A 121 -2.58 0.85 -7.51
N THR A 122 -3.88 0.54 -7.61
CA THR A 122 -4.77 1.12 -8.63
C THR A 122 -4.90 2.63 -8.47
N ILE A 123 -5.23 3.12 -7.27
CA ILE A 123 -5.36 4.57 -7.01
C ILE A 123 -4.04 5.28 -7.30
N ILE A 124 -2.91 4.74 -6.81
CA ILE A 124 -1.60 5.37 -7.00
C ILE A 124 -1.20 5.37 -8.50
N ALA A 125 -1.47 4.29 -9.23
CA ALA A 125 -1.21 4.22 -10.67
C ALA A 125 -2.11 5.18 -11.47
N THR A 126 -3.38 5.33 -11.08
CA THR A 126 -4.29 6.29 -11.69
C THR A 126 -3.82 7.72 -11.44
N LEU A 127 -3.44 8.07 -10.20
CA LEU A 127 -2.85 9.37 -9.89
C LEU A 127 -1.61 9.62 -10.75
N LYS A 128 -0.72 8.64 -10.84
CA LYS A 128 0.48 8.69 -11.69
C LYS A 128 0.15 8.93 -13.17
N SER A 129 -0.99 8.44 -13.65
CA SER A 129 -1.39 8.59 -15.05
C SER A 129 -1.93 9.97 -15.39
N VAL A 130 -2.38 10.74 -14.39
CA VAL A 130 -3.01 12.06 -14.59
C VAL A 130 -2.13 13.23 -14.15
N THR A 131 -1.08 13.00 -13.36
CA THR A 131 -0.17 14.06 -12.88
C THR A 131 0.88 14.47 -13.91
N HIS A 132 1.24 13.57 -14.84
CA HIS A 132 2.23 13.83 -15.90
C HIS A 132 3.59 14.35 -15.40
N VAL A 133 3.96 14.06 -14.15
CA VAL A 133 5.21 14.57 -13.57
C VAL A 133 6.42 13.89 -14.18
N SER A 134 7.37 14.73 -14.62
CA SER A 134 8.65 14.31 -15.19
C SER A 134 9.52 13.52 -14.21
N CYS A 135 10.27 12.55 -14.74
CA CYS A 135 11.17 11.70 -13.97
C CYS A 135 12.52 12.40 -13.80
N PRO A 136 13.23 12.24 -12.66
CA PRO A 136 14.54 12.85 -12.45
C PRO A 136 15.52 12.65 -13.61
N ASN A 137 15.62 11.42 -14.14
CA ASN A 137 16.52 11.07 -15.24
C ASN A 137 16.17 11.71 -16.59
N HIS A 138 15.02 12.36 -16.73
CA HIS A 138 14.66 13.09 -17.94
C HIS A 138 14.89 14.59 -17.79
N LEU A 139 15.32 15.09 -16.62
CA LEU A 139 15.44 16.53 -16.39
C LEU A 139 16.79 17.08 -16.83
N TYR A 140 16.82 18.34 -17.30
CA TYR A 140 18.06 19.07 -17.60
C TYR A 140 19.06 19.07 -16.43
N LEU A 141 18.56 19.07 -15.19
CA LEU A 141 19.39 18.99 -13.97
C LEU A 141 20.25 17.71 -13.90
N PHE A 142 19.81 16.64 -14.56
CA PHE A 142 20.45 15.32 -14.56
C PHE A 142 20.77 14.84 -15.99
N ASN A 143 21.17 15.77 -16.87
CA ASN A 143 21.52 15.52 -18.28
C ASN A 143 20.39 14.91 -19.15
N GLY A 144 19.13 15.15 -18.79
CA GLY A 144 17.97 14.85 -19.64
C GLY A 144 17.51 16.05 -20.46
N ASP A 145 16.33 15.93 -21.08
CA ASP A 145 15.81 16.88 -22.09
C ASP A 145 14.53 17.63 -21.66
N LEU A 146 14.12 17.52 -20.39
CA LEU A 146 12.90 18.15 -19.87
C LEU A 146 13.20 19.19 -18.78
N PRO A 147 12.41 20.28 -18.71
CA PRO A 147 12.52 21.23 -17.61
C PRO A 147 11.97 20.65 -16.30
N TYR A 148 12.52 21.11 -15.18
CA TYR A 148 11.93 20.85 -13.87
C TYR A 148 10.68 21.73 -13.67
N LEU A 149 9.52 21.09 -13.56
CA LEU A 149 8.22 21.74 -13.44
C LEU A 149 7.52 21.29 -12.15
N SER A 150 6.67 22.15 -11.60
CA SER A 150 5.77 21.78 -10.50
C SER A 150 4.73 20.75 -10.95
N ILE A 151 4.04 20.09 -10.02
CA ILE A 151 2.99 19.11 -10.31
C ILE A 151 1.89 19.75 -11.16
N TRP A 152 1.45 20.97 -10.79
CA TRP A 152 0.44 21.69 -11.55
C TRP A 152 0.89 22.01 -12.98
N GLN A 153 2.13 22.48 -13.13
CA GLN A 153 2.70 22.79 -14.45
C GLN A 153 2.80 21.55 -15.33
N ASN A 154 3.21 20.40 -14.77
CA ASN A 154 3.26 19.13 -15.48
C ASN A 154 1.86 18.67 -15.94
N ILE A 155 0.83 18.80 -15.10
CA ILE A 155 -0.56 18.47 -15.45
C ILE A 155 -1.03 19.30 -16.65
N VAL A 156 -0.78 20.61 -16.62
CA VAL A 156 -1.18 21.52 -17.70
C VAL A 156 -0.38 21.27 -18.98
N ALA A 157 0.92 21.05 -18.86
CA ALA A 157 1.81 20.77 -19.98
C ALA A 157 1.59 19.38 -20.60
N LYS A 158 0.92 18.46 -19.89
CA LYS A 158 0.69 17.07 -20.29
C LYS A 158 1.96 16.38 -20.79
N THR A 159 3.05 16.52 -20.03
CA THR A 159 4.32 15.88 -20.42
C THR A 159 4.14 14.37 -20.57
N ASP A 160 4.90 13.75 -21.47
CA ASP A 160 4.78 12.31 -21.74
C ASP A 160 5.31 11.44 -20.58
N ALA A 161 6.01 12.05 -19.63
CA ALA A 161 6.57 11.38 -18.47
C ALA A 161 5.54 11.17 -17.36
N LYS A 162 5.67 10.04 -16.66
CA LYS A 162 4.75 9.65 -15.57
C LYS A 162 5.60 9.11 -14.44
N CYS A 163 5.86 9.95 -13.43
CA CYS A 163 6.72 9.57 -12.33
C CYS A 163 6.19 9.85 -10.92
N PHE A 164 5.23 10.75 -10.73
CA PHE A 164 4.61 10.99 -9.42
C PHE A 164 3.15 10.54 -9.38
N PRO A 165 2.68 9.80 -8.37
CA PRO A 165 3.45 9.18 -7.29
C PRO A 165 4.14 7.87 -7.74
N ALA A 166 4.97 7.30 -6.86
CA ALA A 166 5.71 6.06 -7.11
C ALA A 166 4.82 4.79 -7.09
N ALA A 167 4.13 4.53 -8.21
CA ALA A 167 3.29 3.34 -8.40
C ALA A 167 4.03 2.00 -8.31
N HIS A 168 5.37 1.99 -8.35
CA HIS A 168 6.13 0.77 -8.14
C HIS A 168 6.18 0.36 -6.66
N ALA A 169 6.55 1.30 -5.79
CA ALA A 169 6.67 1.09 -4.35
C ALA A 169 5.31 0.82 -3.68
N SER A 170 4.21 1.28 -4.29
CA SER A 170 2.85 1.04 -3.79
C SER A 170 2.50 -0.45 -3.68
N ALA A 171 3.11 -1.33 -4.49
CA ALA A 171 2.93 -2.78 -4.36
C ALA A 171 3.41 -3.29 -2.99
N GLY A 172 4.59 -2.82 -2.53
CA GLY A 172 5.08 -3.12 -1.18
C GLY A 172 4.21 -2.48 -0.11
N PHE A 173 3.89 -1.19 -0.24
CA PHE A 173 3.09 -0.46 0.76
C PHE A 173 1.64 -0.93 0.85
N ALA A 174 1.09 -1.57 -0.18
CA ALA A 174 -0.25 -2.18 -0.11
C ALA A 174 -0.36 -3.24 1.00
N LEU A 175 0.76 -3.83 1.41
CA LEU A 175 0.80 -4.78 2.53
C LEU A 175 0.55 -4.12 3.90
N TYR A 176 0.42 -2.78 4.00
CA TYR A 176 -0.02 -2.13 5.23
C TYR A 176 -1.38 -2.66 5.70
N GLY A 177 -2.19 -3.21 4.79
CA GLY A 177 -3.42 -3.92 5.14
C GLY A 177 -3.20 -5.03 6.18
N LEU A 178 -2.08 -5.75 6.15
CA LEU A 178 -1.77 -6.79 7.14
C LEU A 178 -1.72 -6.25 8.57
N ALA A 179 -1.27 -5.01 8.75
CA ALA A 179 -1.13 -4.38 10.07
C ALA A 179 -2.48 -3.96 10.68
N TYR A 180 -3.54 -3.94 9.89
CA TYR A 180 -4.90 -3.62 10.31
C TYR A 180 -5.79 -4.86 10.50
N LEU A 181 -5.26 -6.07 10.29
CA LEU A 181 -6.01 -7.30 10.54
C LEU A 181 -6.17 -7.54 12.05
N PRO A 182 -7.41 -7.68 12.57
CA PRO A 182 -7.65 -8.01 13.98
C PRO A 182 -6.89 -9.25 14.46
N THR A 183 -6.80 -10.28 13.63
CA THR A 183 -6.06 -11.53 13.93
C THR A 183 -4.56 -11.30 14.12
N LEU A 184 -3.99 -10.28 13.49
CA LEU A 184 -2.55 -9.96 13.55
C LEU A 184 -2.22 -8.75 14.45
N GLN A 185 -3.19 -8.25 15.23
CA GLN A 185 -3.03 -7.04 16.04
C GLN A 185 -1.80 -7.09 16.98
N ARG A 186 -1.47 -8.27 17.54
CA ARG A 186 -0.28 -8.48 18.39
C ARG A 186 1.04 -8.21 17.65
N TYR A 187 1.09 -8.41 16.33
CA TYR A 187 2.29 -8.26 15.51
C TYR A 187 2.30 -6.97 14.70
N ARG A 188 1.30 -6.10 14.89
CA ARG A 188 1.06 -4.88 14.10
C ARG A 188 2.32 -4.04 13.88
N MET A 189 3.08 -3.74 14.93
CA MET A 189 4.29 -2.90 14.81
C MET A 189 5.39 -3.57 13.98
N ARG A 190 5.59 -4.89 14.13
CA ARG A 190 6.57 -5.65 13.33
C ARG A 190 6.16 -5.65 11.85
N ILE A 191 4.88 -5.86 11.57
CA ILE A 191 4.34 -5.80 10.22
C ILE A 191 4.56 -4.41 9.63
N PHE A 192 4.25 -3.34 10.37
CA PHE A 192 4.49 -1.96 9.92
C PHE A 192 5.95 -1.72 9.53
N ILE A 193 6.90 -2.14 10.35
CA ILE A 193 8.34 -1.96 10.08
C ILE A 193 8.73 -2.73 8.80
N ILE A 194 8.35 -4.00 8.70
CA ILE A 194 8.69 -4.86 7.55
C ILE A 194 8.10 -4.30 6.24
N VAL A 195 6.83 -3.92 6.26
CA VAL A 195 6.14 -3.37 5.08
C VAL A 195 6.72 -2.03 4.66
N THR A 196 7.04 -1.17 5.63
CA THR A 196 7.71 0.12 5.38
C THR A 196 9.07 -0.12 4.72
N ALA A 197 9.89 -1.00 5.29
CA ALA A 197 11.19 -1.36 4.73
C ALA A 197 11.06 -1.92 3.30
N LEU A 198 10.12 -2.84 3.06
CA LEU A 198 9.90 -3.42 1.73
C LEU A 198 9.55 -2.36 0.68
N GLY A 199 8.57 -1.49 0.97
CA GLY A 199 8.19 -0.44 0.04
C GLY A 199 9.30 0.58 -0.20
N TRP A 200 10.07 0.94 0.83
CA TRP A 200 11.23 1.83 0.68
C TRP A 200 12.36 1.19 -0.11
N ILE A 201 12.64 -0.11 0.04
CA ILE A 201 13.63 -0.81 -0.79
C ILE A 201 13.23 -0.73 -2.27
N MET A 202 11.95 -0.96 -2.59
CA MET A 202 11.45 -0.82 -3.97
C MET A 202 11.52 0.63 -4.48
N GLY A 203 11.25 1.61 -3.61
CA GLY A 203 11.36 3.04 -3.94
C GLY A 203 12.79 3.49 -4.18
N LEU A 204 13.71 3.13 -3.28
CA LEU A 204 15.14 3.43 -3.37
C LEU A 204 15.76 2.81 -4.62
N TYR A 205 15.36 1.59 -4.99
CA TYR A 205 15.76 0.99 -6.26
C TYR A 205 15.41 1.90 -7.44
N LYS A 206 14.21 2.48 -7.47
CA LYS A 206 13.78 3.41 -8.54
C LYS A 206 14.49 4.77 -8.47
N MET A 207 14.82 5.25 -7.27
CA MET A 207 15.59 6.48 -7.08
C MET A 207 17.03 6.34 -7.59
N ALA A 208 17.64 5.16 -7.41
CA ALA A 208 19.02 4.88 -7.80
C ALA A 208 19.31 5.00 -9.30
N PHE A 209 18.29 5.00 -10.17
CA PHE A 209 18.42 5.27 -11.60
C PHE A 209 17.52 6.41 -12.08
N GLY A 210 17.10 7.27 -11.15
CA GLY A 210 16.40 8.52 -11.44
C GLY A 210 14.98 8.37 -11.98
N ASP A 211 14.32 7.23 -11.78
CA ASP A 211 12.91 7.06 -12.17
C ASP A 211 11.97 7.77 -11.18
N HIS A 212 12.38 8.02 -9.93
CA HIS A 212 11.54 8.63 -8.91
C HIS A 212 12.33 9.58 -8.01
N PHE A 213 11.70 10.70 -7.61
CA PHE A 213 12.17 11.51 -6.49
C PHE A 213 11.79 10.88 -5.14
N PHE A 214 12.39 11.38 -4.06
CA PHE A 214 12.09 10.93 -2.70
C PHE A 214 10.62 11.16 -2.33
N SER A 215 10.08 12.33 -2.66
CA SER A 215 8.67 12.69 -2.43
C SER A 215 7.70 11.72 -3.10
N HIS A 216 8.02 11.22 -4.29
CA HIS A 216 7.17 10.28 -5.02
C HIS A 216 6.95 9.01 -4.19
N THR A 217 8.00 8.52 -3.53
CA THR A 217 7.97 7.33 -2.67
C THR A 217 7.27 7.64 -1.34
N LEU A 218 7.62 8.76 -0.69
CA LEU A 218 7.04 9.14 0.60
C LEU A 218 5.52 9.37 0.50
N VAL A 219 5.07 10.12 -0.51
CA VAL A 219 3.64 10.38 -0.74
C VAL A 219 2.90 9.08 -1.04
N SER A 220 3.51 8.16 -1.81
CA SER A 220 2.92 6.83 -2.06
C SER A 220 2.76 6.01 -0.78
N MET A 221 3.73 6.06 0.14
CA MET A 221 3.65 5.41 1.44
C MET A 221 2.50 5.96 2.29
N LEU A 222 2.40 7.30 2.40
CA LEU A 222 1.35 7.96 3.19
C LEU A 222 -0.04 7.73 2.60
N LEU A 223 -0.19 7.75 1.27
CA LEU A 223 -1.43 7.40 0.57
C LEU A 223 -1.82 5.94 0.82
N ALA A 224 -0.87 5.00 0.65
CA ALA A 224 -1.13 3.58 0.88
C ALA A 224 -1.56 3.31 2.33
N TRP A 225 -0.91 3.97 3.30
CA TRP A 225 -1.28 3.86 4.71
C TRP A 225 -2.68 4.46 4.97
N SER A 226 -2.97 5.64 4.42
CA SER A 226 -4.30 6.28 4.52
C SER A 226 -5.41 5.38 3.98
N LEU A 227 -5.20 4.81 2.80
CA LEU A 227 -6.16 3.90 2.15
C LEU A 227 -6.36 2.61 2.94
N ALA A 228 -5.28 1.99 3.43
CA ALA A 228 -5.37 0.81 4.28
C ALA A 228 -6.15 1.10 5.57
N CYS A 229 -5.89 2.24 6.21
CA CYS A 229 -6.60 2.69 7.42
C CYS A 229 -8.08 2.94 7.15
N GLY A 230 -8.41 3.70 6.10
CA GLY A 230 -9.80 4.00 5.72
C GLY A 230 -10.60 2.74 5.40
N LEU A 231 -10.03 1.83 4.60
CA LEU A 231 -10.66 0.55 4.29
C LEU A 231 -10.83 -0.32 5.55
N ALA A 232 -9.88 -0.28 6.50
CA ALA A 232 -9.98 -1.05 7.74
C ALA A 232 -11.13 -0.56 8.61
N MET A 233 -11.33 0.77 8.67
CA MET A 233 -12.48 1.36 9.37
C MET A 233 -13.80 0.89 8.77
N LEU A 234 -13.93 0.87 7.44
CA LEU A 234 -15.14 0.39 6.77
C LEU A 234 -15.41 -1.09 7.06
N PHE A 235 -14.37 -1.92 7.10
CA PHE A 235 -14.50 -3.36 7.28
C PHE A 235 -14.69 -3.79 8.74
N PHE A 236 -14.08 -3.09 9.71
CA PHE A 236 -13.99 -3.55 11.09
C PHE A 236 -14.74 -2.67 12.11
N ALA A 237 -15.12 -1.42 11.80
CA ALA A 237 -15.79 -0.53 12.77
C ALA A 237 -17.16 -1.02 13.27
N LYS A 238 -17.85 -1.88 12.51
CA LYS A 238 -19.15 -2.46 12.90
C LYS A 238 -19.06 -3.65 13.86
N VAL A 239 -17.92 -4.33 13.95
CA VAL A 239 -17.78 -5.56 14.75
C VAL A 239 -17.82 -5.25 16.26
N ASP A 240 -17.28 -4.11 16.68
CA ASP A 240 -17.24 -3.74 18.09
C ASP A 240 -18.62 -3.33 18.65
N LEU A 241 -19.50 -2.77 17.82
CA LEU A 241 -20.83 -2.31 18.27
C LEU A 241 -21.77 -3.48 18.57
N THR A 242 -21.80 -4.47 17.69
CA THR A 242 -22.64 -5.68 17.87
C THR A 242 -22.13 -6.57 19.01
N LYS A 243 -20.80 -6.66 19.20
CA LYS A 243 -20.22 -7.40 20.32
C LYS A 243 -20.49 -6.73 21.67
N ALA A 244 -20.44 -5.40 21.73
CA ALA A 244 -20.78 -4.63 22.93
C ALA A 244 -22.27 -4.61 23.26
N GLU A 245 -23.13 -4.68 22.25
CA GLU A 245 -24.59 -4.79 22.42
C GLU A 245 -24.97 -6.19 22.90
N ASN A 246 -24.44 -7.25 22.28
CA ASN A 246 -24.69 -8.63 22.71
C ASN A 246 -24.20 -8.92 24.14
N MET A 247 -23.11 -8.27 24.57
CA MET A 247 -22.60 -8.39 25.95
C MET A 247 -23.44 -7.62 26.99
N LYS A 248 -24.29 -6.68 26.55
CA LYS A 248 -25.27 -6.00 27.42
C LYS A 248 -26.60 -6.75 27.53
N PHE A 249 -26.88 -7.68 26.61
CA PHE A 249 -28.10 -8.47 26.56
C PHE A 249 -27.92 -9.93 26.98
N ASP A 250 -26.81 -10.28 27.63
CA ASP A 250 -26.76 -11.46 28.49
C ASP A 250 -27.31 -11.05 29.86
N PRO A 251 -28.62 -11.22 30.15
CA PRO A 251 -29.05 -11.20 31.52
C PRO A 251 -28.30 -12.34 32.20
N ILE A 252 -27.65 -12.02 33.32
CA ILE A 252 -27.11 -13.02 34.25
C ILE A 252 -28.28 -13.93 34.62
N ILE A 253 -28.42 -15.07 33.94
CA ILE A 253 -29.33 -16.12 34.35
C ILE A 253 -28.60 -16.87 35.47
N LYS A 254 -28.88 -16.40 36.69
CA LYS A 254 -28.70 -16.98 38.02
C LYS A 254 -27.35 -17.60 38.37
#